data_AF-A0AAE5UXI3-F1
#
_entry.id   AF-A0AAE5UXI3-F1
#
_cell.length_a   1.000
_cell.length_b   1.000
_cell.length_c   1.000
_cell.angle_alpha   90.00
_cell.angle_beta   90.00
_cell.angle_gamma   90.00
#
_symmetry.space_group_name_H-M   'P 1'
#
loop_
_entity.id
_entity.type
_entity.pdbx_description
1 polymer ?
#
loop_
_entity_poly.entity_id
_entity_poly.type
_entity_poly.pdbx_seq_one_letter_code
_entity_poly.pdbx_strand_id
1 'polypeptide(L)'
;MTYDEAINMAVEKEYPEYFSALLKILDDFEQELIVKNVITDGTYKNYTNLLKEISKDSTYAIVSDFALGDSLKVIAKRHNYELAKTLKTVPLIHFRNKAQPKSILFNQRVSEITAKKGGFSRSDYASLLLEVYDEEDYQQPTIRTQLFRFLDPNTDYLLYFYVGKPTSTNN
;
A
#
# COMPACT_ATOMS: atom_id res chain seq x y z
N MET A 1 -19.74 0.80 4.50
CA MET A 1 -19.32 -0.48 3.91
C MET A 1 -19.11 -0.35 2.40
N THR A 2 -17.93 0.14 2.07
CA THR A 2 -17.28 0.10 0.76
C THR A 2 -16.76 -1.32 0.49
N TYR A 3 -16.25 -1.53 -0.72
CA TYR A 3 -15.60 -2.79 -1.08
C TYR A 3 -14.34 -3.02 -0.25
N ASP A 4 -13.49 -2.00 -0.13
CA ASP A 4 -12.20 -2.10 0.57
C ASP A 4 -12.40 -2.38 2.08
N GLU A 5 -13.44 -1.80 2.71
CA GLU A 5 -13.86 -2.16 4.08
C GLU A 5 -14.27 -3.64 4.18
N ALA A 6 -15.07 -4.12 3.22
CA ALA A 6 -15.54 -5.50 3.21
C ALA A 6 -14.39 -6.52 3.01
N ILE A 7 -13.36 -6.17 2.23
CA ILE A 7 -12.15 -7.00 2.12
C ILE A 7 -11.45 -7.12 3.47
N ASN A 8 -11.21 -6.01 4.18
CA ASN A 8 -10.53 -6.06 5.48
C ASN A 8 -11.32 -6.89 6.49
N MET A 9 -12.64 -6.71 6.57
CA MET A 9 -13.51 -7.52 7.42
C MET A 9 -13.46 -9.01 7.06
N ALA A 10 -13.39 -9.35 5.76
CA ALA A 10 -13.28 -10.73 5.33
C ALA A 10 -11.92 -11.36 5.68
N VAL A 11 -10.82 -10.61 5.55
CA VAL A 11 -9.49 -11.07 6.00
C VAL A 11 -9.49 -11.31 7.51
N GLU A 12 -9.99 -10.36 8.30
CA GLU A 12 -10.07 -10.48 9.75
C GLU A 12 -10.89 -11.70 10.18
N LYS A 13 -12.04 -11.94 9.53
CA LYS A 13 -12.92 -13.05 9.85
C LYS A 13 -12.36 -14.42 9.44
N GLU A 14 -11.78 -14.51 8.25
CA GLU A 14 -11.32 -15.78 7.68
C GLU A 14 -9.90 -16.16 8.13
N TYR A 15 -9.07 -15.16 8.41
CA TYR A 15 -7.67 -15.33 8.79
C TYR A 15 -7.30 -14.38 9.95
N PRO A 16 -7.93 -14.53 11.14
CA PRO A 16 -7.72 -13.60 12.25
C PRO A 16 -6.26 -13.53 12.70
N GLU A 17 -5.56 -14.66 12.75
CA GLU A 17 -4.14 -14.69 13.13
C GLU A 17 -3.25 -13.96 12.11
N TYR A 18 -3.52 -14.14 10.82
CA TYR A 18 -2.84 -13.40 9.77
C TYR A 18 -3.12 -11.91 9.88
N PHE A 19 -4.38 -11.53 10.14
CA PHE A 19 -4.79 -10.13 10.26
C PHE A 19 -4.10 -9.46 11.46
N SER A 20 -4.05 -10.12 12.62
CA SER A 20 -3.29 -9.62 13.78
C SER A 20 -1.79 -9.51 13.49
N ALA A 21 -1.20 -10.50 12.80
CA ALA A 21 0.21 -10.45 12.41
C ALA A 21 0.51 -9.35 11.38
N LEU A 22 -0.43 -9.10 10.45
CA LEU A 22 -0.36 -8.03 9.47
C LEU A 22 -0.32 -6.67 10.16
N LEU A 23 -1.25 -6.41 11.08
CA LEU A 23 -1.28 -5.16 11.85
C LEU A 23 0.06 -4.90 12.53
N LYS A 24 0.61 -5.91 13.21
CA LYS A 24 1.91 -5.79 13.87
C LYS A 24 3.04 -5.45 12.89
N ILE A 25 3.10 -6.11 11.74
CA ILE A 25 4.14 -5.82 10.72
C ILE A 25 4.02 -4.40 10.17
N LEU A 26 2.79 -3.91 9.98
CA LEU A 26 2.57 -2.55 9.52
C LEU A 26 3.02 -1.55 10.59
N ASP A 27 2.70 -1.79 11.85
CA ASP A 27 3.12 -0.93 12.95
C ASP A 27 4.65 -0.96 13.16
N ASP A 28 5.29 -2.13 13.06
CA ASP A 28 6.74 -2.27 13.11
C ASP A 28 7.44 -1.49 11.97
N PHE A 29 6.89 -1.54 10.75
CA PHE A 29 7.42 -0.76 9.62
C PHE A 29 7.18 0.75 9.79
N GLU A 30 6.03 1.16 10.30
CA GLU A 30 5.76 2.57 10.60
C GLU A 30 6.75 3.13 11.64
N GLN A 31 7.04 2.36 12.69
CA GLN A 31 8.06 2.73 13.67
C GLN A 31 9.45 2.84 13.04
N GLU A 32 9.80 1.94 12.12
CA GLU A 32 11.05 2.06 11.36
C GLU A 32 11.11 3.38 10.56
N LEU A 33 10.03 3.75 9.85
CA LEU A 33 9.98 5.01 9.11
C LEU A 33 10.15 6.24 10.02
N ILE A 34 9.59 6.18 11.23
CA ILE A 34 9.75 7.23 12.24
C ILE A 34 11.20 7.29 12.74
N VAL A 35 11.78 6.15 13.13
CA VAL A 35 13.16 6.06 13.63
C VAL A 35 14.18 6.53 12.58
N LYS A 36 13.92 6.26 11.30
CA LYS A 36 14.74 6.71 10.17
C LYS A 36 14.46 8.14 9.73
N ASN A 37 13.56 8.85 10.41
CA ASN A 37 13.12 10.23 10.09
C ASN A 37 12.54 10.39 8.67
N VAL A 38 11.94 9.33 8.12
CA VAL A 38 11.20 9.39 6.85
C VAL A 38 9.84 10.08 7.06
N ILE A 39 9.21 9.83 8.22
CA ILE A 39 8.02 10.55 8.70
C ILE A 39 8.23 10.94 10.16
N THR A 40 7.49 11.94 10.63
CA THR A 40 7.61 12.38 12.05
C THR A 40 6.70 11.58 13.00
N ASP A 41 5.55 11.12 12.52
CA ASP A 41 4.62 10.22 13.21
C ASP A 41 3.73 9.48 12.19
N GLY A 42 2.87 8.58 12.69
CA GLY A 42 1.93 7.79 11.89
C GLY A 42 0.66 8.52 11.43
N THR A 43 0.58 9.86 11.54
CA THR A 43 -0.62 10.59 11.12
C THR A 43 -0.75 10.65 9.60
N TYR A 44 -1.99 10.67 9.11
CA TYR A 44 -2.29 10.85 7.68
C TYR A 44 -1.62 12.09 7.07
N LYS A 45 -1.52 13.18 7.85
CA LYS A 45 -0.84 14.41 7.43
C LYS A 45 0.64 14.17 7.08
N ASN A 46 1.37 13.37 7.86
CA ASN A 46 2.76 13.06 7.57
C ASN A 46 2.91 12.27 6.28
N TYR A 47 2.08 11.24 6.08
CA TYR A 47 2.09 10.47 4.84
C TYR A 47 1.73 11.31 3.61
N THR A 48 0.73 12.19 3.71
CA THR A 48 0.39 13.08 2.58
C THR A 48 1.50 14.07 2.26
N ASN A 49 2.22 14.57 3.26
CA ASN A 49 3.39 15.43 3.03
C ASN A 49 4.51 14.67 2.32
N LEU A 50 4.85 13.47 2.80
CA LEU A 50 5.85 12.61 2.16
C LEU A 50 5.48 12.30 0.70
N LEU A 51 4.22 11.91 0.44
CA LEU A 51 3.75 11.64 -0.92
C LEU A 51 3.78 12.90 -1.81
N LYS A 52 3.57 14.10 -1.26
CA LYS A 52 3.71 15.37 -1.99
C LYS A 52 5.16 15.71 -2.32
N GLU A 53 6.12 15.21 -1.55
CA GLU A 53 7.55 15.34 -1.88
C GLU A 53 7.91 14.37 -3.00
N ILE A 54 7.55 13.09 -2.86
CA ILE A 54 7.80 12.05 -3.87
C ILE A 54 7.08 12.36 -5.19
N SER A 55 5.90 12.98 -5.15
CA SER A 55 5.18 13.39 -6.37
C SER A 55 5.90 14.48 -7.16
N LYS A 56 6.82 15.23 -6.54
CA LYS A 56 7.63 16.26 -7.20
C LYS A 56 8.98 15.72 -7.64
N ASP A 57 9.48 14.66 -7.01
CA ASP A 57 10.77 14.05 -7.30
C ASP A 57 10.67 12.53 -7.35
N SER A 58 10.71 11.97 -8.56
CA SER A 58 10.70 10.52 -8.77
C SER A 58 11.95 9.80 -8.24
N THR A 59 13.01 10.53 -7.90
CA THR A 59 14.28 10.00 -7.38
C THR A 59 14.38 10.07 -5.85
N TYR A 60 13.34 10.59 -5.19
CA TYR A 60 13.27 10.73 -3.72
C TYR A 60 13.67 9.43 -3.03
N ALA A 61 14.74 9.50 -2.25
CA ALA A 61 15.33 8.37 -1.55
C ALA A 61 14.57 8.10 -0.24
N ILE A 62 14.37 6.82 0.07
CA ILE A 62 13.81 6.39 1.36
C ILE A 62 14.80 5.42 1.97
N VAL A 63 15.11 5.62 3.24
CA VAL A 63 16.00 4.76 4.01
C VAL A 63 15.18 3.97 5.02
N SER A 64 15.35 2.66 4.99
CA SER A 64 14.77 1.71 5.92
C SER A 64 15.71 0.50 5.95
N ASP A 65 15.84 -0.18 7.08
CA ASP A 65 16.49 -1.50 7.17
C ASP A 65 15.45 -2.63 7.23
N PHE A 66 14.17 -2.29 7.26
CA PHE A 66 13.08 -3.24 7.37
C PHE A 66 12.69 -3.78 5.99
N ALA A 67 12.66 -5.10 5.84
CA ALA A 67 12.22 -5.77 4.62
C ALA A 67 10.73 -6.16 4.73
N LEU A 68 9.83 -5.20 4.46
CA LEU A 68 8.38 -5.38 4.64
C LEU A 68 7.84 -6.54 3.81
N GLY A 69 8.24 -6.63 2.54
CA GLY A 69 7.80 -7.66 1.62
C GLY A 69 8.13 -9.07 2.10
N ASP A 70 9.30 -9.26 2.72
CA ASP A 70 9.69 -10.56 3.25
C ASP A 70 8.91 -10.90 4.52
N SER A 71 8.73 -9.93 5.42
CA SER A 71 7.84 -10.08 6.59
C SER A 71 6.42 -10.48 6.17
N LEU A 72 5.84 -9.82 5.16
CA LEU A 72 4.52 -10.14 4.61
C LEU A 72 4.47 -11.55 3.99
N LYS A 73 5.50 -11.96 3.23
CA LYS A 73 5.58 -13.32 2.67
C LYS A 73 5.62 -14.38 3.77
N VAL A 74 6.41 -14.14 4.82
CA VAL A 74 6.57 -15.07 5.95
C VAL A 74 5.23 -15.28 6.67
N ILE A 75 4.51 -14.21 7.00
CA ILE A 75 3.22 -14.36 7.70
C ILE A 75 2.14 -14.96 6.81
N ALA A 76 2.12 -14.62 5.52
CA ALA A 76 1.16 -15.20 4.58
C ALA A 76 1.35 -16.71 4.49
N LYS A 77 2.61 -17.17 4.39
CA LYS A 77 2.94 -18.60 4.39
C LYS A 77 2.60 -19.27 5.72
N ARG A 78 2.96 -18.64 6.85
CA ARG A 78 2.74 -19.19 8.19
C ARG A 78 1.26 -19.46 8.47
N HIS A 79 0.38 -18.56 8.06
CA HIS A 79 -1.06 -18.65 8.31
C HIS A 79 -1.86 -19.15 7.10
N ASN A 80 -1.19 -19.69 6.07
CA ASN A 80 -1.80 -20.17 4.82
C ASN A 80 -2.78 -19.15 4.22
N TYR A 81 -2.43 -17.86 4.27
CA TYR A 81 -3.27 -16.80 3.76
C TYR A 81 -3.28 -16.80 2.24
N GLU A 82 -4.47 -16.82 1.66
CA GLU A 82 -4.70 -16.78 0.22
C GLU A 82 -5.61 -15.61 -0.15
N LEU A 83 -5.03 -14.54 -0.71
CA LEU A 83 -5.79 -13.36 -1.17
C LEU A 83 -6.95 -13.75 -2.11
N ALA A 84 -6.70 -14.68 -3.04
CA ALA A 84 -7.71 -15.12 -4.00
C ALA A 84 -8.96 -15.73 -3.33
N LYS A 85 -8.81 -16.34 -2.16
CA LYS A 85 -9.94 -16.88 -1.40
C LYS A 85 -10.77 -15.76 -0.78
N THR A 86 -10.13 -14.76 -0.17
CA THR A 86 -10.82 -13.56 0.35
C THR A 86 -11.54 -12.80 -0.77
N LEU A 87 -10.92 -12.63 -1.94
CA LEU A 87 -11.57 -11.93 -3.07
C LEU A 87 -12.84 -12.66 -3.57
N LYS A 88 -12.93 -13.99 -3.39
CA LYS A 88 -14.13 -14.77 -3.73
C LYS A 88 -15.26 -14.60 -2.72
N THR A 89 -14.94 -14.38 -1.45
CA THR A 89 -15.95 -14.20 -0.39
C THR A 89 -16.52 -12.80 -0.32
N VAL A 90 -15.89 -11.84 -0.99
CA VAL A 90 -16.39 -10.48 -1.18
C VAL A 90 -16.62 -10.20 -2.68
N PRO A 91 -17.73 -10.69 -3.27
CA PRO A 91 -17.98 -10.49 -4.69
C PRO A 91 -18.15 -9.00 -5.02
N LEU A 92 -17.26 -8.50 -5.87
CA LEU A 92 -17.25 -7.12 -6.35
C LEU A 92 -18.62 -6.64 -6.87
N ILE A 93 -19.38 -7.53 -7.50
CA ILE A 93 -20.70 -7.22 -8.07
C ILE A 93 -21.67 -6.64 -7.04
N HIS A 94 -21.56 -7.02 -5.76
CA HIS A 94 -22.41 -6.52 -4.69
C HIS A 94 -22.14 -5.06 -4.32
N PHE A 95 -20.96 -4.53 -4.67
CA PHE A 95 -20.52 -3.19 -4.31
C PHE A 95 -20.57 -2.21 -5.48
N ARG A 96 -20.69 -2.72 -6.71
CA ARG A 96 -20.66 -1.92 -7.95
C ARG A 96 -21.69 -0.78 -8.00
N ASN A 97 -22.82 -0.94 -7.31
CA ASN A 97 -23.92 0.03 -7.30
C ASN A 97 -23.90 1.00 -6.11
N LYS A 98 -22.96 0.87 -5.16
CA LYS A 98 -22.87 1.74 -3.98
C LYS A 98 -21.85 2.87 -4.17
N ALA A 99 -20.63 2.50 -4.53
CA ALA A 99 -19.53 3.40 -4.85
C ALA A 99 -18.49 2.61 -5.65
N GLN A 100 -17.74 3.28 -6.53
CA GLN A 100 -16.62 2.64 -7.21
C GLN A 100 -15.56 2.28 -6.16
N PRO A 101 -15.10 1.01 -6.08
CA PRO A 101 -14.02 0.65 -5.17
C PRO A 101 -12.77 1.45 -5.47
N LYS A 102 -12.12 1.98 -4.44
CA LYS A 102 -10.96 2.87 -4.62
C LYS A 102 -9.77 2.11 -5.19
N SER A 103 -9.60 0.84 -4.80
CA SER A 103 -8.63 -0.07 -5.43
C SER A 103 -8.85 -0.27 -6.94
N ILE A 104 -10.11 -0.26 -7.41
CA ILE A 104 -10.43 -0.33 -8.84
C ILE A 104 -10.18 1.01 -9.53
N LEU A 105 -10.62 2.10 -8.91
CA LEU A 105 -10.35 3.45 -9.41
C LEU A 105 -8.84 3.67 -9.57
N PHE A 106 -8.04 3.26 -8.58
CA PHE A 106 -6.59 3.29 -8.63
C PHE A 106 -6.06 2.58 -9.88
N ASN A 107 -6.43 1.32 -10.11
CA ASN A 107 -5.97 0.55 -11.27
C ASN A 107 -6.43 1.14 -12.61
N GLN A 108 -7.65 1.69 -12.65
CA GLN A 108 -8.16 2.39 -13.83
C GLN A 108 -7.29 3.62 -14.13
N ARG A 109 -7.01 4.45 -13.12
CA ARG A 109 -6.16 5.65 -13.27
C ARG A 109 -4.72 5.33 -13.66
N VAL A 110 -4.13 4.27 -13.11
CA VAL A 110 -2.81 3.78 -13.57
C VAL A 110 -2.82 3.52 -15.07
N SER A 111 -3.86 2.83 -15.57
CA SER A 111 -4.00 2.52 -17.00
C SER A 111 -4.16 3.78 -17.85
N GLU A 112 -4.98 4.75 -17.41
CA GLU A 112 -5.19 6.04 -18.10
C GLU A 112 -3.90 6.87 -18.17
N ILE A 113 -3.17 6.98 -17.06
CA ILE A 113 -1.90 7.72 -17.00
C ILE A 113 -0.86 7.05 -17.90
N THR A 114 -0.72 5.73 -17.81
CA THR A 114 0.23 4.95 -18.62
C THR A 114 -0.06 5.13 -20.11
N ALA A 115 -1.32 5.02 -20.52
CA ALA A 115 -1.73 5.21 -21.91
C ALA A 115 -1.44 6.63 -22.42
N LYS A 116 -1.60 7.65 -21.56
CA LYS A 116 -1.37 9.06 -21.91
C LYS A 116 0.11 9.43 -21.97
N LYS A 117 0.93 8.91 -21.05
CA LYS A 117 2.35 9.29 -20.89
C LYS A 117 3.33 8.33 -21.56
N GLY A 118 2.89 7.13 -21.94
CA GLY A 118 3.77 6.06 -22.45
C GLY A 118 4.61 5.38 -21.36
N GLY A 119 4.31 5.64 -20.08
CA GLY A 119 5.04 5.13 -18.92
C GLY A 119 4.38 5.58 -17.62
N PHE A 120 4.86 5.05 -16.49
CA PHE A 120 4.28 5.30 -15.18
C PHE A 120 5.38 5.36 -14.12
N SER A 121 5.60 6.52 -13.51
CA SER A 121 6.74 6.79 -12.61
C SER A 121 6.38 6.68 -11.11
N ARG A 122 7.38 6.73 -10.22
CA ARG A 122 7.14 6.88 -8.77
C ARG A 122 6.33 8.14 -8.44
N SER A 123 6.61 9.24 -9.13
CA SER A 123 5.89 10.51 -8.96
C SER A 123 4.41 10.36 -9.35
N ASP A 124 4.11 9.61 -10.41
CA ASP A 124 2.74 9.29 -10.82
C ASP A 124 2.03 8.43 -9.76
N TYR A 125 2.70 7.40 -9.25
CA TYR A 125 2.13 6.54 -8.20
C TYR A 125 1.83 7.34 -6.92
N ALA A 126 2.76 8.19 -6.48
CA ALA A 126 2.56 9.04 -5.30
C ALA A 126 1.41 10.03 -5.49
N SER A 127 1.33 10.67 -6.65
CA SER A 127 0.22 11.57 -7.01
C SER A 127 -1.11 10.83 -6.99
N LEU A 128 -1.13 9.59 -7.46
CA LEU A 128 -2.35 8.78 -7.52
C LEU A 128 -2.80 8.29 -6.14
N LEU A 129 -1.87 7.94 -5.25
CA LEU A 129 -2.19 7.64 -3.84
C LEU A 129 -2.88 8.84 -3.16
N LEU A 130 -2.44 10.06 -3.46
CA LEU A 130 -3.05 11.30 -2.96
C LEU A 130 -4.41 11.61 -3.61
N GLU A 131 -4.62 11.24 -4.86
CA GLU A 131 -5.89 11.45 -5.59
C GLU A 131 -6.98 10.50 -5.09
N VAL A 132 -6.63 9.23 -4.85
CA VAL A 132 -7.61 8.16 -4.65
C VAL A 132 -7.97 7.95 -3.19
N TYR A 133 -6.99 8.02 -2.29
CA TYR A 133 -7.17 7.61 -0.89
C TYR A 133 -7.22 8.82 0.06
N ASP A 134 -8.12 8.75 1.03
CA ASP A 134 -8.31 9.76 2.08
C ASP A 134 -7.93 9.21 3.47
N GLU A 135 -8.13 10.02 4.51
CA GLU A 135 -7.72 9.66 5.88
C GLU A 135 -8.40 8.40 6.42
N GLU A 136 -9.65 8.15 6.06
CA GLU A 136 -10.42 6.97 6.52
C GLU A 136 -9.86 5.70 5.88
N ASP A 137 -9.46 5.77 4.61
CA ASP A 137 -8.84 4.65 3.90
C ASP A 137 -7.50 4.25 4.53
N TYR A 138 -6.72 5.21 5.03
CA TYR A 138 -5.42 4.94 5.64
C TYR A 138 -5.53 4.16 6.95
N GLN A 139 -6.72 4.04 7.53
CA GLN A 139 -6.97 3.15 8.67
C GLN A 139 -7.09 1.68 8.24
N GLN A 140 -7.29 1.39 6.95
CA GLN A 140 -7.48 0.04 6.43
C GLN A 140 -6.13 -0.68 6.23
N PRO A 141 -5.88 -1.85 6.87
CA PRO A 141 -4.60 -2.56 6.76
C PRO A 141 -4.19 -2.92 5.32
N THR A 142 -5.14 -3.27 4.45
CA THR A 142 -4.83 -3.55 3.04
C THR A 142 -4.33 -2.33 2.28
N ILE A 143 -4.84 -1.13 2.60
CA ILE A 143 -4.43 0.13 1.96
C ILE A 143 -3.09 0.59 2.54
N ARG A 144 -2.89 0.50 3.87
CA ARG A 144 -1.57 0.71 4.51
C ARG A 144 -0.51 -0.20 3.89
N THR A 145 -0.85 -1.47 3.63
CA THR A 145 0.06 -2.42 2.96
C THR A 145 0.47 -1.94 1.58
N GLN A 146 -0.46 -1.39 0.79
CA GLN A 146 -0.14 -0.85 -0.54
C GLN A 146 0.79 0.36 -0.45
N LEU A 147 0.52 1.29 0.47
CA LEU A 147 1.38 2.45 0.73
C LEU A 147 2.77 2.02 1.18
N PHE A 148 2.87 1.12 2.16
CA PHE A 148 4.16 0.74 2.74
C PHE A 148 5.00 -0.07 1.74
N ARG A 149 4.37 -0.90 0.92
CA ARG A 149 5.03 -1.55 -0.24
C ARG A 149 5.49 -0.56 -1.32
N PHE A 150 5.02 0.68 -1.33
CA PHE A 150 5.55 1.70 -2.23
C PHE A 150 6.76 2.42 -1.62
N LEU A 151 6.80 2.54 -0.29
CA LEU A 151 7.84 3.20 0.47
C LEU A 151 9.05 2.31 0.79
N ASP A 152 8.91 0.99 0.81
CA ASP A 152 9.97 0.06 1.24
C ASP A 152 11.12 -0.13 0.22
N PRO A 153 12.33 0.41 0.44
CA PRO A 153 13.46 0.21 -0.47
C PRO A 153 13.98 -1.24 -0.54
N ASN A 154 13.68 -2.06 0.47
CA ASN A 154 14.30 -3.38 0.68
C ASN A 154 13.50 -4.54 0.11
N THR A 155 12.36 -4.26 -0.55
CA THR A 155 11.51 -5.30 -1.13
C THR A 155 11.62 -5.35 -2.65
N ASP A 156 11.52 -6.56 -3.21
CA ASP A 156 11.26 -6.80 -4.64
C ASP A 156 9.76 -6.96 -4.90
N TYR A 157 9.00 -5.87 -4.81
CA TYR A 157 7.56 -5.89 -5.08
C TYR A 157 7.28 -5.69 -6.56
N LEU A 158 6.25 -6.37 -7.09
CA LEU A 158 5.88 -6.32 -8.52
C LEU A 158 5.68 -4.87 -9.02
N LEU A 159 5.19 -3.99 -8.15
CA LEU A 159 5.03 -2.57 -8.47
C LEU A 159 6.34 -1.93 -8.98
N TYR A 160 7.49 -2.32 -8.44
CA TYR A 160 8.77 -1.71 -8.77
C TYR A 160 9.27 -2.00 -10.18
N PHE A 161 8.75 -3.04 -10.85
CA PHE A 161 8.99 -3.23 -12.28
C PHE A 161 8.42 -2.08 -13.12
N TYR A 162 7.37 -1.43 -12.63
CA TYR A 162 6.68 -0.36 -13.34
C TYR A 162 7.16 1.01 -12.90
N VAL A 163 7.28 1.23 -11.59
CA VAL A 163 7.58 2.57 -11.05
C VAL A 163 9.02 2.77 -10.63
N GLY A 164 9.81 1.70 -10.47
CA GLY A 164 11.14 1.74 -9.85
C GLY A 164 11.11 1.67 -8.32
N LYS A 165 12.16 1.08 -7.75
CA LYS A 165 12.36 1.03 -6.29
C LYS A 165 12.68 2.40 -5.71
N PRO A 166 12.34 2.66 -4.44
CA PRO A 166 12.94 3.78 -3.72
C PRO A 166 14.46 3.63 -3.72
N THR A 167 15.19 4.71 -3.98
CA THR A 167 16.65 4.70 -3.87
C THR A 167 17.00 4.53 -2.39
N SER A 168 17.70 3.45 -2.01
CA SER A 168 18.34 3.37 -0.69
C SER A 168 19.67 4.09 -0.77
N THR A 169 19.88 5.08 0.09
CA THR A 169 21.26 5.50 0.39
C THR A 169 21.82 4.45 1.34
N ASN A 170 22.62 3.53 0.81
CA ASN A 170 23.43 2.67 1.67
C ASN A 170 24.36 3.59 2.48
N ASN A 171 24.17 3.64 3.79
CA ASN A 171 25.16 4.21 4.70
C ASN A 171 26.32 3.23 4.87
#